data_AF-A0A931YSU1-F1
#
_entry.id   AF-A0A931YSU1-F1
#
_cell.length_a   1.000
_cell.length_b   1.000
_cell.length_c   1.000
_cell.angle_alpha   90.00
_cell.angle_beta   90.00
_cell.angle_gamma   90.00
#
_symmetry.space_group_name_H-M   'P 1'
#
loop_
_entity.id
_entity.type
_entity.pdbx_description
1 polymer ?
#
loop_
_entity_poly.entity_id
_entity_poly.type
_entity_poly.pdbx_seq_one_letter_code
_entity_poly.pdbx_strand_id
1 'polypeptide(L)'
;MVFFTVYKKGQGIYSRVAVGIALGIIALFASVSLYNVLIGLPNVAESANIPLVDIDLNWGLIGAFLLFVFFGFLIGIFIIGLETGLRPLDYSGKRAIEFLIETQGELQKVSWPTRVELVGSTAVVIISVIMIGVFILGVDWFVSIIMEYIGVL
;
A
#
# COMPACT_ATOMS: atom_id res chain seq x y z
N MET A 1 -36.74 7.19 -12.30
CA MET A 1 -35.97 6.07 -11.70
C MET A 1 -34.68 6.68 -11.19
N VAL A 2 -34.44 6.68 -9.88
CA VAL A 2 -33.31 7.42 -9.28
C VAL A 2 -32.03 6.63 -9.51
N PHE A 3 -31.18 7.08 -10.44
CA PHE A 3 -29.93 6.41 -10.85
C PHE A 3 -28.74 6.67 -9.91
N PHE A 4 -28.93 7.41 -8.82
CA PHE A 4 -27.83 7.84 -7.95
C PHE A 4 -28.16 7.62 -6.48
N THR A 5 -28.29 6.36 -6.08
CA THR A 5 -28.34 6.01 -4.65
C THR A 5 -26.98 5.51 -4.20
N VAL A 6 -26.47 6.05 -3.09
CA VAL A 6 -25.19 5.63 -2.49
C VAL A 6 -25.44 4.38 -1.64
N TYR A 7 -24.78 3.27 -1.99
CA TYR A 7 -24.92 2.01 -1.27
C TYR A 7 -24.40 2.12 0.18
N LYS A 8 -25.28 1.81 1.16
CA LYS A 8 -25.06 1.91 2.63
C LYS A 8 -24.38 3.22 3.05
N LYS A 9 -25.06 4.35 2.80
CA LYS A 9 -24.60 5.70 3.17
C LYS A 9 -24.23 5.77 4.66
N GLY A 10 -22.98 6.14 4.95
CA GLY A 10 -22.47 6.34 6.33
C GLY A 10 -21.68 5.19 6.93
N GLN A 11 -21.68 3.99 6.33
CA GLN A 11 -20.94 2.83 6.85
C GLN A 11 -19.69 2.51 6.03
N GLY A 12 -18.58 2.21 6.72
CA GLY A 12 -17.30 1.87 6.10
C GLY A 12 -16.59 3.04 5.43
N ILE A 13 -16.81 4.27 5.87
CA ILE A 13 -16.16 5.45 5.28
C ILE A 13 -14.63 5.32 5.36
N TYR A 14 -14.11 4.95 6.52
CA TYR A 14 -12.67 4.81 6.74
C TYR A 14 -12.06 3.69 5.87
N SER A 15 -12.69 2.52 5.79
CA SER A 15 -12.20 1.43 4.96
C SER A 15 -12.25 1.76 3.46
N ARG A 16 -13.31 2.42 2.98
CA ARG A 16 -13.42 2.85 1.58
C ARG A 16 -12.39 3.91 1.21
N VAL A 17 -12.18 4.92 2.07
CA VAL A 17 -11.18 5.98 1.84
C VAL A 17 -9.76 5.40 1.88
N ALA A 18 -9.46 4.50 2.82
CA ALA A 18 -8.14 3.87 2.91
C ALA A 18 -7.79 3.06 1.64
N VAL A 19 -8.73 2.25 1.14
CA VAL A 19 -8.55 1.50 -0.11
C VAL A 19 -8.45 2.45 -1.31
N GLY A 20 -9.25 3.52 -1.32
CA GLY A 20 -9.17 4.55 -2.34
C GLY A 20 -7.82 5.23 -2.44
N ILE A 21 -7.23 5.59 -1.29
CA ILE A 21 -5.89 6.18 -1.23
C ILE A 21 -4.84 5.17 -1.71
N ALA A 22 -4.91 3.92 -1.25
CA ALA A 22 -3.97 2.87 -1.66
C ALA A 22 -4.02 2.63 -3.19
N LEU A 23 -5.22 2.50 -3.76
CA LEU A 23 -5.40 2.36 -5.21
C LEU A 23 -4.96 3.62 -5.97
N GLY A 24 -5.18 4.81 -5.39
CA GLY A 24 -4.71 6.07 -5.95
C GLY A 24 -3.19 6.14 -6.05
N ILE A 25 -2.47 5.70 -5.01
CA ILE A 25 -1.00 5.61 -5.02
C ILE A 25 -0.53 4.62 -6.10
N ILE A 26 -1.19 3.47 -6.21
CA ILE A 26 -0.88 2.47 -7.25
C ILE A 26 -1.14 3.04 -8.65
N ALA A 27 -2.22 3.78 -8.86
CA ALA A 27 -2.54 4.43 -10.13
C ALA A 27 -1.52 5.52 -10.50
N LEU A 28 -1.07 6.30 -9.52
CA LEU A 28 0.02 7.26 -9.71
C LEU A 28 1.32 6.54 -10.12
N PHE A 29 1.68 5.48 -9.42
CA PHE A 29 2.87 4.70 -9.74
C PHE A 29 2.78 4.06 -11.14
N ALA A 30 1.61 3.54 -11.52
CA ALA A 30 1.35 2.99 -12.84
C ALA A 30 1.48 4.06 -13.94
N SER A 31 0.96 5.26 -13.70
CA SER A 31 1.09 6.41 -14.61
C SER A 31 2.55 6.83 -14.81
N VAL A 32 3.32 6.94 -13.72
CA VAL A 32 4.76 7.26 -13.77
C VAL A 32 5.56 6.15 -14.47
N SER A 33 5.26 4.88 -14.18
CA SER A 33 5.89 3.73 -14.84
C SER A 33 5.64 3.75 -16.35
N LEU A 34 4.41 4.03 -16.78
CA LEU A 34 4.06 4.15 -18.19
C LEU A 34 4.81 5.30 -18.86
N TYR A 35 4.90 6.46 -18.20
CA TYR A 35 5.68 7.61 -18.70
C TYR A 35 7.15 7.22 -18.96
N ASN A 36 7.78 6.55 -17.99
CA ASN A 36 9.18 6.13 -18.09
C ASN A 36 9.43 5.14 -19.24
N VAL A 37 8.48 4.26 -19.54
CA VAL A 37 8.58 3.32 -20.67
C VAL A 37 8.43 4.04 -22.01
N LEU A 38 7.59 5.08 -22.07
CA LEU A 38 7.15 5.70 -23.31
C LEU A 38 7.92 6.99 -23.67
N ILE A 39 8.89 7.40 -22.86
CA ILE A 39 9.73 8.58 -23.10
C ILE A 39 10.60 8.47 -24.36
N GLY A 40 10.85 7.25 -24.86
CA GLY A 40 11.64 7.00 -26.07
C GLY A 40 10.89 7.21 -27.40
N LEU A 41 9.59 7.53 -27.36
CA LEU A 41 8.81 7.80 -28.57
C LEU A 41 9.04 9.22 -29.12
N PRO A 42 8.83 9.43 -30.43
CA PRO A 42 8.92 10.75 -31.04
C PRO A 42 7.87 11.71 -30.45
N ASN A 43 8.24 12.98 -30.29
CA ASN A 43 7.38 14.02 -29.74
C ASN A 43 6.12 14.23 -30.60
N VAL A 44 4.98 14.53 -29.95
CA VAL A 44 3.65 14.56 -30.61
C VAL A 44 3.49 15.76 -31.54
N ALA A 45 4.15 16.87 -31.22
CA ALA A 45 4.26 18.04 -32.07
C ALA A 45 5.65 18.64 -31.89
N GLU A 46 6.35 18.94 -32.99
CA GLU A 46 7.57 19.77 -32.96
C GLU A 46 7.25 21.07 -32.20
N SER A 47 7.89 21.25 -31.04
CA SER A 47 7.84 22.47 -30.21
C SER A 47 6.51 22.82 -29.51
N ALA A 48 5.70 21.83 -29.10
CA ALA A 48 4.64 22.07 -28.11
C ALA A 48 5.21 22.02 -26.68
N ASN A 49 5.84 23.11 -26.24
CA ASN A 49 6.23 23.31 -24.85
C ASN A 49 5.03 23.75 -24.02
N ILE A 50 4.81 23.14 -22.85
CA ILE A 50 3.89 23.70 -21.86
C ILE A 50 4.58 24.91 -21.22
N PRO A 51 4.06 26.14 -21.38
CA PRO A 51 4.74 27.38 -20.95
C PRO A 51 4.94 27.54 -19.43
N LEU A 52 4.53 26.54 -18.64
CA LEU A 52 4.64 26.51 -17.18
C LEU A 52 5.70 25.51 -16.67
N VAL A 53 6.17 24.54 -17.47
CA VAL A 53 6.96 23.40 -16.96
C VAL A 53 8.16 22.99 -17.84
N ASP A 54 8.44 23.62 -18.98
CA ASP A 54 9.62 23.32 -19.85
C ASP A 54 9.82 21.80 -20.13
N ILE A 55 8.72 21.07 -20.26
CA ILE A 55 8.71 19.64 -20.65
C ILE A 55 8.18 19.52 -22.07
N ASP A 56 8.88 18.75 -22.90
CA ASP A 56 8.42 18.41 -24.25
C ASP A 56 7.14 17.56 -24.17
N LEU A 57 6.13 17.92 -24.96
CA LEU A 57 4.88 17.14 -25.06
C LEU A 57 5.14 15.84 -25.83
N ASN A 58 5.55 14.80 -25.10
CA ASN A 58 5.74 13.45 -25.61
C ASN A 58 4.46 12.59 -25.46
N TRP A 59 4.29 11.58 -26.31
CA TRP A 59 3.22 10.58 -26.18
C TRP A 59 3.22 9.91 -24.81
N GLY A 60 4.40 9.81 -24.17
CA GLY A 60 4.53 9.37 -22.78
C GLY A 60 3.72 10.17 -21.77
N LEU A 61 3.71 11.50 -21.88
CA LEU A 61 3.01 12.37 -20.94
C LEU A 61 1.49 12.25 -21.12
N ILE A 62 1.03 12.25 -22.37
CA ILE A 62 -0.38 12.12 -22.72
C ILE A 62 -0.92 10.75 -22.27
N GLY A 63 -0.18 9.68 -22.55
CA GLY A 63 -0.53 8.32 -22.14
C GLY A 63 -0.60 8.17 -20.62
N ALA A 64 0.38 8.71 -19.89
CA ALA A 64 0.41 8.69 -18.44
C ALA A 64 -0.78 9.46 -17.83
N PHE A 65 -1.09 10.64 -18.35
CA PHE A 65 -2.22 11.46 -17.89
C PHE A 65 -3.57 10.78 -18.16
N LEU A 66 -3.78 10.25 -19.37
CA LEU A 66 -5.01 9.52 -19.73
C LEU A 66 -5.19 8.28 -18.85
N LEU A 67 -4.12 7.52 -18.62
CA LEU A 67 -4.15 6.36 -17.73
C LEU A 67 -4.53 6.76 -16.31
N PHE A 68 -3.93 7.83 -15.78
CA PHE A 68 -4.22 8.32 -14.44
C PHE A 68 -5.69 8.73 -14.28
N VAL A 69 -6.24 9.48 -15.25
CA VAL A 69 -7.66 9.88 -15.24
C VAL A 69 -8.58 8.67 -15.36
N PHE A 70 -8.25 7.70 -16.22
CA PHE A 70 -9.03 6.47 -16.37
C PHE A 70 -9.10 5.65 -15.08
N PHE A 71 -7.95 5.40 -14.43
CA PHE A 71 -7.93 4.71 -13.15
C PHE A 71 -8.59 5.51 -12.04
N GLY A 72 -8.40 6.84 -12.00
CA GLY A 72 -9.05 7.72 -11.03
C GLY A 72 -10.57 7.66 -11.12
N PHE A 73 -11.13 7.65 -12.33
CA PHE A 73 -12.56 7.48 -12.57
C PHE A 73 -13.07 6.11 -12.12
N LEU A 74 -12.35 5.04 -12.45
CA LEU A 74 -12.70 3.67 -12.04
C LEU A 74 -12.67 3.51 -10.51
N ILE A 75 -11.65 4.05 -9.86
CA ILE A 75 -11.51 4.05 -8.40
C ILE A 75 -12.64 4.87 -7.77
N GLY A 76 -12.98 6.03 -8.33
CA GLY A 76 -14.09 6.86 -7.85
C GLY A 76 -15.43 6.12 -7.87
N ILE A 77 -15.73 5.40 -8.96
CA ILE A 77 -16.92 4.55 -9.07
C ILE A 77 -16.90 3.46 -7.98
N PHE A 78 -15.76 2.80 -7.78
CA PHE A 78 -15.61 1.74 -6.80
C PHE A 78 -15.80 2.22 -5.34
N ILE A 79 -15.26 3.40 -4.99
CA ILE A 79 -15.38 3.98 -3.64
C ILE A 79 -16.81 4.47 -3.35
N ILE A 80 -17.40 5.20 -4.30
CA ILE A 80 -18.70 5.85 -4.11
C ILE A 80 -19.83 4.81 -4.19
N GLY A 81 -19.62 3.70 -4.91
CA GLY A 81 -20.64 2.69 -5.14
C GLY A 81 -21.83 3.30 -5.88
N LEU A 82 -21.54 4.13 -6.87
CA LEU A 82 -22.55 4.77 -7.71
C LEU A 82 -23.28 3.67 -8.49
N GLU A 83 -24.60 3.58 -8.37
CA GLU A 83 -25.42 2.66 -9.18
C GLU A 83 -25.48 3.17 -10.63
N THR A 84 -24.35 3.08 -11.34
CA THR A 84 -24.18 3.55 -12.72
C THR A 84 -25.13 2.87 -13.72
N GLY A 85 -25.87 1.83 -13.31
CA GLY A 85 -26.82 1.10 -14.14
C GLY A 85 -26.17 0.00 -14.99
N LEU A 86 -24.84 -0.18 -14.89
CA LEU A 86 -24.11 -1.29 -15.47
C LEU A 86 -24.08 -2.47 -14.49
N ARG A 87 -25.02 -3.41 -14.68
CA ARG A 87 -25.21 -4.63 -13.89
C ARG A 87 -23.93 -5.39 -13.48
N PRO A 88 -22.93 -5.64 -14.36
CA PRO A 88 -21.75 -6.42 -13.96
C PRO A 88 -20.79 -5.64 -13.05
N LEU A 89 -20.68 -4.32 -13.25
CA LEU A 89 -19.77 -3.46 -12.47
C LEU A 89 -20.34 -3.20 -11.08
N ASP A 90 -21.66 -2.96 -10.99
CA ASP A 90 -22.37 -2.68 -9.75
C ASP A 90 -22.37 -3.91 -8.79
N TYR A 91 -22.44 -5.13 -9.32
CA TYR A 91 -22.41 -6.36 -8.49
C TYR A 91 -21.05 -6.55 -7.78
N SER A 92 -19.97 -6.40 -8.54
CA SER A 92 -18.60 -6.59 -8.02
C SER A 92 -18.24 -5.50 -7.01
N GLY A 93 -18.63 -4.24 -7.29
CA GLY A 93 -18.42 -3.11 -6.38
C GLY A 93 -19.15 -3.28 -5.04
N LYS A 94 -20.42 -3.69 -5.05
CA LYS A 94 -21.20 -3.90 -3.82
C LYS A 94 -20.59 -4.99 -2.93
N ARG A 95 -20.18 -6.13 -3.51
CA ARG A 95 -19.55 -7.22 -2.77
C ARG A 95 -18.25 -6.79 -2.11
N ALA A 96 -17.41 -6.04 -2.82
CA ALA A 96 -16.16 -5.55 -2.26
C ALA A 96 -16.39 -4.53 -1.14
N ILE A 97 -17.36 -3.62 -1.29
CA ILE A 97 -17.73 -2.67 -0.25
C ILE A 97 -18.25 -3.40 1.00
N GLU A 98 -19.09 -4.42 0.83
CA GLU A 98 -19.61 -5.21 1.94
C GLU A 98 -18.48 -5.94 2.69
N PHE A 99 -17.54 -6.56 1.95
CA PHE A 99 -16.35 -7.16 2.52
C PHE A 99 -15.49 -6.16 3.32
N LEU A 100 -15.31 -4.93 2.81
CA LEU A 100 -14.55 -3.89 3.52
C LEU A 100 -15.27 -3.41 4.78
N ILE A 101 -16.60 -3.39 4.80
CA ILE A 101 -17.39 -3.04 5.99
C ILE A 101 -17.27 -4.15 7.03
N GLU A 102 -17.42 -5.41 6.63
CA GLU A 102 -17.27 -6.58 7.50
C GLU A 102 -15.86 -6.66 8.10
N THR A 103 -14.82 -6.49 7.26
CA THR A 103 -13.42 -6.48 7.71
C THR A 103 -13.17 -5.36 8.71
N GLN A 104 -13.71 -4.14 8.47
CA GLN A 104 -13.59 -3.05 9.44
C GLN A 104 -14.27 -3.40 10.77
N GLY A 105 -15.45 -4.03 10.73
CA GLY A 105 -16.15 -4.49 11.92
C GLY A 105 -15.37 -5.55 12.70
N GLU A 106 -14.65 -6.44 12.01
CA GLU A 106 -13.80 -7.45 12.63
C GLU A 106 -12.52 -6.84 13.22
N LEU A 107 -11.87 -5.93 12.50
CA LEU A 107 -10.69 -5.21 12.98
C LEU A 107 -10.97 -4.37 14.23
N GLN A 108 -12.20 -3.87 14.40
CA GLN A 108 -12.61 -3.14 15.60
C GLN A 108 -12.74 -4.04 16.84
N LYS A 109 -12.85 -5.36 16.67
CA LYS A 109 -12.87 -6.32 17.79
C LYS A 109 -11.46 -6.67 18.29
N VAL A 110 -10.42 -6.30 17.54
CA VAL A 110 -9.03 -6.53 17.94
C VAL A 110 -8.68 -5.61 19.11
N SER A 111 -8.44 -6.22 20.27
CA SER A 111 -7.89 -5.54 21.44
C SER A 111 -6.40 -5.28 21.21
N TRP A 112 -6.05 -4.05 20.86
CA TRP A 112 -4.65 -3.64 20.78
C TRP A 112 -4.04 -3.58 22.19
N PRO A 113 -2.81 -4.11 22.39
CA PRO A 113 -2.16 -4.11 23.70
C PRO A 113 -1.95 -2.68 24.19
N THR A 114 -2.06 -2.48 25.49
CA THR A 114 -1.77 -1.17 26.08
C THR A 114 -0.27 -0.86 25.96
N ARG A 115 0.11 0.43 26.01
CA ARG A 115 1.54 0.83 25.92
C ARG A 115 2.40 0.12 26.98
N VAL A 116 1.83 -0.16 28.15
CA VAL A 116 2.51 -0.84 29.26
C VAL A 116 2.75 -2.32 28.94
N GLU A 117 1.72 -3.02 28.44
CA GLU A 117 1.84 -4.43 28.04
C GLU A 117 2.82 -4.62 26.89
N LEU A 118 2.82 -3.70 25.92
CA LEU A 118 3.74 -3.71 24.80
C LEU A 118 5.19 -3.60 25.29
N VAL A 119 5.48 -2.62 26.15
CA VAL A 119 6.83 -2.41 26.72
C VAL A 119 7.24 -3.60 27.59
N GLY A 120 6.32 -4.15 28.40
CA GLY A 120 6.59 -5.34 29.21
C GLY A 120 6.97 -6.54 28.35
N SER A 121 6.23 -6.80 27.26
CA SER A 121 6.50 -7.90 26.34
C SER A 121 7.84 -7.71 25.62
N THR A 122 8.14 -6.50 25.13
CA THR A 122 9.43 -6.21 24.49
C THR A 122 10.60 -6.30 25.47
N ALA A 123 10.44 -5.86 26.72
CA ALA A 123 11.48 -5.95 27.74
C ALA A 123 11.88 -7.41 28.02
N VAL A 124 10.90 -8.32 28.14
CA VAL A 124 11.17 -9.76 28.32
C VAL A 124 11.96 -10.32 27.15
N VAL A 125 11.60 -9.96 25.92
CA VAL A 125 12.33 -10.40 24.72
C VAL A 125 13.78 -9.89 24.75
N ILE A 126 14.00 -8.61 25.06
CA ILE A 126 15.34 -8.01 25.14
C ILE A 126 16.21 -8.75 26.18
N ILE A 127 15.67 -9.00 27.38
CA ILE A 127 16.39 -9.70 28.45
C ILE A 127 16.73 -11.13 28.00
N SER A 128 15.80 -11.82 27.35
CA SER A 128 16.00 -13.18 26.84
C SER A 128 17.10 -13.23 25.78
N VAL A 129 17.11 -12.27 24.85
CA VAL A 129 18.15 -12.16 23.82
C VAL A 129 19.53 -11.88 24.43
N ILE A 130 19.60 -10.98 25.44
CA ILE A 130 20.86 -10.71 26.15
C ILE A 130 21.36 -11.95 26.89
N MET A 131 20.47 -12.69 27.57
CA MET A 131 20.84 -13.91 28.29
C MET A 131 21.43 -14.96 27.33
N ILE A 132 20.80 -15.16 26.18
CA ILE A 132 21.31 -16.06 25.14
C ILE A 132 22.65 -15.55 24.60
N GLY A 133 22.78 -14.24 24.35
CA GLY A 133 24.03 -13.63 23.88
C GLY A 133 25.20 -13.84 24.86
N VAL A 134 24.97 -13.65 26.16
CA VAL A 134 25.99 -13.89 27.20
C VAL A 134 26.36 -15.38 27.27
N PHE A 135 25.37 -16.28 27.14
CA PHE A 135 25.65 -17.71 27.11
C PHE A 135 26.55 -18.10 25.92
N ILE A 136 26.22 -17.62 24.71
CA ILE A 136 27.03 -17.87 23.52
C ILE A 136 28.46 -17.32 23.71
N LEU A 137 28.59 -16.08 24.17
CA LEU A 137 29.92 -15.49 24.47
C LEU A 137 30.73 -16.34 25.46
N GLY A 138 30.09 -16.87 26.50
CA GLY A 138 30.74 -17.75 27.47
C GLY A 138 31.20 -19.07 26.85
N VAL A 139 30.37 -19.70 26.01
CA VAL A 139 30.72 -20.93 25.30
C VAL A 139 31.84 -20.68 24.29
N ASP A 140 31.76 -19.61 23.50
CA ASP A 140 32.78 -19.26 22.50
C ASP A 140 34.14 -19.02 23.16
N TRP A 141 34.16 -18.32 24.32
CA TRP A 141 35.39 -18.09 25.05
C TRP A 141 35.96 -19.38 25.64
N PHE A 142 35.11 -20.22 26.23
CA PHE A 142 35.52 -21.53 26.76
C PHE A 142 36.10 -22.44 25.67
N VAL A 143 35.43 -22.52 24.52
CA VAL A 143 35.89 -23.32 23.38
C VAL A 143 37.23 -22.79 22.84
N SER A 144 37.38 -21.46 22.75
CA SER A 144 38.63 -20.84 22.29
C SER A 144 39.82 -21.17 23.18
N ILE A 145 39.66 -21.14 24.50
CA ILE A 145 40.70 -21.53 25.48
C ILE A 145 41.09 -23.01 25.31
N ILE A 146 40.11 -23.89 25.11
CA ILE A 146 40.38 -25.32 24.90
C ILE A 146 41.15 -25.54 23.59
N MET A 147 40.77 -24.85 22.51
CA MET A 147 41.44 -24.99 21.22
C MET A 147 42.89 -24.48 21.25
N GLU A 148 43.16 -23.38 21.97
CA GLU A 148 44.52 -22.88 22.21
C GLU A 148 45.35 -23.89 23.00
N TYR A 149 44.77 -24.53 24.02
CA TYR A 149 45.46 -25.56 24.80
C TYR A 149 45.80 -26.82 23.97
N ILE A 150 44.96 -27.17 22.99
CA ILE A 150 45.20 -28.30 22.07
C ILE A 150 46.20 -27.92 20.95
N GLY A 151 46.56 -26.64 20.82
CA GLY A 151 47.52 -26.13 19.83
C GLY A 151 46.98 -26.11 18.39
N VAL A 152 45.65 -26.09 18.24
CA VAL A 152 44.96 -25.98 16.93
C VAL A 152 44.78 -24.51 16.52
N LEU A 153 44.79 -23.60 17.49
CA LEU A 153 44.70 -22.14 17.33
C LEU A 153 45.99 -21.47 17.83
#